data_AF-A0A1X2H5D1-F1
#
_entry.id   AF-A0A1X2H5D1-F1
#
_cell.length_a   1.000
_cell.length_b   1.000
_cell.length_c   1.000
_cell.angle_alpha   90.00
_cell.angle_beta   90.00
_cell.angle_gamma   90.00
#
_symmetry.space_group_name_H-M   'P 1'
#
loop_
_entity.id
_entity.type
_entity.pdbx_description
1 polymer ?
#
loop_
_entity_poly.entity_id
_entity_poly.type
_entity_poly.pdbx_seq_one_letter_code
_entity_poly.pdbx_strand_id
1 'polypeptide(L)'
;MTTERSLNDLKVSEYELKRQQMIAENQKLMEELGLANAALKSDTAMAAAMPAPPPRKKPRFQVNARPPADLFPSRASRRLKGEAPDDTVDLEELLDANDKLRQVEPVRQYIASKKSTFANPDSTYVPDALSVPFTLASIGTTIWDIGELKTGRGRSRYWSGRGCRYRHPYPVGFKATKAHFGNMYTMRIEEGANPEDGPIFTVQVNQTDTIFKGYTPTAPWTEACKKSRSQGTRVSGPLFYGFSDLITMRLIENMDNYKEAFSPEEPEEEEEEGKTEA
;
A
#
# COMPACT_ATOMS: atom_id res chain seq x y z
N MET A 1 -29.03 -32.55 -35.47
CA MET A 1 -29.84 -31.33 -35.54
C MET A 1 -29.28 -30.36 -34.51
N THR A 2 -28.68 -29.29 -35.02
CA THR A 2 -27.84 -28.33 -34.31
C THR A 2 -28.73 -27.32 -33.60
N THR A 3 -28.60 -27.18 -32.27
CA THR A 3 -29.31 -26.15 -31.50
C THR A 3 -28.38 -24.97 -31.29
N GLU A 4 -28.54 -23.95 -32.13
CA GLU A 4 -27.93 -22.63 -31.94
C GLU A 4 -28.55 -21.96 -30.70
N ARG A 5 -27.76 -21.79 -29.64
CA ARG A 5 -28.12 -20.90 -28.52
C ARG A 5 -27.62 -19.50 -28.86
N SER A 6 -28.58 -18.61 -29.11
CA SER A 6 -28.39 -17.17 -29.32
C SER A 6 -27.61 -16.51 -28.17
N LEU A 7 -26.55 -15.77 -28.53
CA LEU A 7 -25.61 -15.06 -27.65
C LEU A 7 -26.14 -13.71 -27.12
N ASN A 8 -27.44 -13.45 -27.19
CA ASN A 8 -28.02 -12.12 -26.91
C ASN A 8 -28.74 -11.98 -25.56
N ASP A 9 -28.58 -12.92 -24.62
CA ASP A 9 -29.33 -12.89 -23.34
C ASP A 9 -28.42 -12.84 -22.10
N LEU A 10 -27.24 -12.22 -22.21
CA LEU A 10 -26.46 -11.81 -21.05
C LEU A 10 -27.11 -10.57 -20.45
N LYS A 11 -28.09 -10.79 -19.57
CA LYS A 11 -28.67 -9.75 -18.71
C LYS A 11 -27.53 -9.02 -17.99
N VAL A 12 -27.29 -7.77 -18.37
CA VAL A 12 -26.35 -6.86 -17.71
C VAL A 12 -26.67 -6.88 -16.21
N SER A 13 -25.70 -7.29 -15.40
CA SER A 13 -25.86 -7.38 -13.95
C SER A 13 -26.28 -6.01 -13.40
N GLU A 14 -27.22 -5.98 -12.44
CA GLU A 14 -27.69 -4.74 -11.80
C GLU A 14 -26.52 -3.87 -11.29
N TYR A 15 -25.41 -4.51 -10.93
CA TYR A 15 -24.17 -3.86 -10.56
C TYR A 15 -23.55 -3.03 -11.70
N GLU A 16 -23.51 -3.57 -12.93
CA GLU A 16 -22.94 -2.86 -14.09
C GLU A 16 -23.82 -1.69 -14.51
N LEU A 17 -25.14 -1.84 -14.43
CA LEU A 17 -26.10 -0.75 -14.64
C LEU A 17 -25.87 0.39 -13.65
N LYS A 18 -25.76 0.06 -12.35
CA LYS A 18 -25.51 1.06 -11.29
C LYS A 18 -24.15 1.73 -11.46
N ARG A 19 -23.13 0.99 -11.89
CA ARG A 19 -21.80 1.54 -12.20
C ARG A 19 -21.84 2.51 -13.38
N GLN A 20 -22.54 2.16 -14.45
CA GLN A 20 -22.70 3.03 -15.62
C GLN A 20 -23.46 4.33 -15.27
N GLN A 21 -24.50 4.23 -14.44
CA GLN A 21 -25.24 5.41 -13.96
C GLN A 21 -24.33 6.36 -13.16
N MET A 22 -23.54 5.84 -12.22
CA MET A 22 -22.59 6.68 -11.46
C MET A 22 -21.51 7.31 -12.35
N ILE A 23 -21.06 6.61 -13.39
CA ILE A 23 -20.10 7.17 -14.35
C ILE A 23 -20.74 8.33 -15.13
N ALA A 24 -21.98 8.16 -15.59
CA ALA A 24 -22.70 9.20 -16.31
C ALA A 24 -23.03 10.42 -15.44
N GLU A 25 -23.43 10.20 -14.18
CA GLU A 25 -23.67 11.29 -13.22
C GLU A 25 -22.39 12.07 -12.93
N ASN A 26 -21.26 11.38 -12.74
CA ASN A 26 -19.97 12.04 -12.54
C ASN A 26 -19.51 12.79 -13.80
N GLN A 27 -19.75 12.26 -15.00
CA GLN A 27 -19.45 12.96 -16.24
C GLN A 27 -20.28 14.24 -16.37
N LYS A 28 -21.58 14.16 -16.10
CA LYS A 28 -22.46 15.33 -16.11
C LYS A 28 -22.07 16.36 -15.06
N LEU A 29 -21.70 15.91 -13.86
CA LEU A 29 -21.18 16.80 -12.81
C LEU A 29 -19.88 17.49 -13.25
N MET A 30 -19.00 16.77 -13.95
CA MET A 30 -17.76 17.34 -14.51
C MET A 30 -18.03 18.34 -15.64
N GLU A 31 -19.09 18.14 -16.43
CA GLU A 31 -19.56 19.10 -17.42
C GLU A 31 -20.18 20.34 -16.77
N GLU A 32 -21.05 20.17 -15.77
CA GLU A 32 -21.68 21.25 -15.00
C GLU A 32 -20.63 22.11 -14.27
N LEU A 33 -19.55 21.49 -13.79
CA LEU A 33 -18.42 22.18 -13.16
C LEU A 33 -17.42 22.76 -14.18
N GLY A 34 -17.67 22.61 -15.49
CA GLY A 34 -16.82 23.15 -16.56
C GLY A 34 -15.45 22.47 -16.69
N LEU A 35 -15.24 21.32 -16.06
CA LEU A 35 -13.96 20.59 -16.01
C LEU A 35 -13.76 19.64 -17.19
N ALA A 36 -14.83 19.30 -17.92
CA ALA A 36 -14.79 18.37 -19.04
C ALA A 36 -13.87 18.82 -20.21
N ASN A 37 -13.66 20.13 -20.38
CA ASN A 37 -12.86 20.68 -21.50
C ASN A 37 -11.39 20.99 -21.15
N ALA A 38 -10.97 20.82 -19.90
CA ALA A 38 -9.60 21.13 -19.48
C ALA A 38 -8.56 20.07 -19.89
N ALA A 39 -9.00 18.87 -20.29
CA ALA A 39 -8.11 17.76 -20.66
C ALA A 39 -7.55 17.84 -22.10
N LEU A 40 -7.99 18.80 -22.93
CA LEU A 40 -7.59 18.89 -24.35
C LEU A 40 -6.93 20.21 -24.76
N LYS A 41 -6.66 21.14 -23.84
CA LYS A 41 -6.00 22.41 -24.15
C LYS A 41 -5.00 22.81 -23.08
N SER A 42 -3.89 22.09 -23.00
CA SER A 42 -2.63 22.69 -22.56
C SER A 42 -1.95 23.26 -23.80
N ASP A 43 -2.14 24.56 -24.04
CA ASP A 43 -1.08 25.45 -24.53
C ASP A 43 -1.59 26.90 -24.65
N THR A 44 -0.92 27.77 -23.91
CA THR A 44 -0.77 29.23 -24.11
C THR A 44 -1.98 30.16 -23.90
N ALA A 45 -1.77 31.12 -22.99
CA ALA A 45 -2.37 32.44 -22.86
C ALA A 45 -3.87 32.54 -22.49
N MET A 46 -4.15 32.96 -21.25
CA MET A 46 -4.63 34.33 -20.96
C MET A 46 -4.86 34.51 -19.45
N ALA A 47 -4.03 35.36 -18.85
CA ALA A 47 -4.46 36.14 -17.71
C ALA A 47 -5.42 37.22 -18.22
N ALA A 48 -6.66 37.26 -17.69
CA ALA A 48 -7.38 38.48 -17.30
C ALA A 48 -8.90 38.24 -17.13
N ALA A 49 -9.43 38.88 -16.09
CA ALA A 49 -10.81 39.32 -15.91
C ALA A 49 -11.90 38.28 -15.60
N MET A 50 -12.09 38.00 -14.30
CA MET A 50 -13.44 37.83 -13.74
C MET A 50 -13.57 38.58 -12.39
N PRO A 51 -14.70 39.24 -12.12
CA PRO A 51 -14.97 39.95 -10.87
C PRO A 51 -15.26 38.98 -9.70
N ALA A 52 -14.80 39.34 -8.51
CA ALA A 52 -14.96 38.51 -7.30
C ALA A 52 -16.44 38.35 -6.89
N PRO A 53 -16.88 37.13 -6.49
CA PRO A 53 -18.23 36.92 -5.97
C PRO A 53 -18.38 37.50 -4.54
N PRO A 54 -19.59 37.97 -4.15
CA PRO A 54 -19.81 38.56 -2.83
C PRO A 54 -19.69 37.52 -1.71
N PRO A 55 -19.20 37.91 -0.52
CA PRO A 55 -18.93 36.97 0.57
C PRO A 55 -20.23 36.42 1.17
N ARG A 56 -20.40 35.09 1.14
CA ARG A 56 -21.46 34.39 1.87
C ARG A 56 -21.11 34.31 3.36
N LYS A 57 -22.04 34.72 4.22
CA LYS A 57 -21.94 34.64 5.69
C LYS A 57 -21.90 33.17 6.13
N LYS A 58 -20.84 32.77 6.86
CA LYS A 58 -20.74 31.44 7.49
C LYS A 58 -21.61 31.37 8.75
N PRO A 59 -22.20 30.21 9.08
CA PRO A 59 -22.93 30.01 10.33
C PRO A 59 -21.95 30.07 11.52
N ARG A 60 -22.34 30.80 12.57
CA ARG A 60 -21.60 30.92 13.83
C ARG A 60 -21.65 29.59 14.59
N PHE A 61 -20.53 28.90 14.68
CA PHE A 61 -20.28 27.92 15.72
C PHE A 61 -19.58 28.65 16.87
N GLN A 62 -20.24 28.77 18.03
CA GLN A 62 -19.66 29.37 19.23
C GLN A 62 -18.74 28.34 19.89
N VAL A 63 -17.43 28.53 19.74
CA VAL A 63 -16.43 27.90 20.61
C VAL A 63 -15.91 28.99 21.53
N ASN A 64 -16.00 28.75 22.84
CA ASN A 64 -15.51 29.65 23.88
C ASN A 64 -14.01 29.95 23.66
N ALA A 65 -13.71 31.14 23.15
CA ALA A 65 -12.36 31.61 22.89
C ALA A 65 -11.75 32.19 24.18
N ARG A 66 -10.70 31.54 24.70
CA ARG A 66 -9.66 32.26 25.47
C ARG A 66 -8.92 33.21 24.51
N PRO A 67 -8.52 34.41 24.95
CA PRO A 67 -7.81 35.34 24.08
C PRO A 67 -6.44 34.77 23.68
N PRO A 68 -6.07 34.77 22.39
CA PRO A 68 -4.76 34.31 21.95
C PRO A 68 -3.75 35.43 22.19
N ALA A 69 -2.90 35.25 23.20
CA ALA A 69 -1.59 35.89 23.20
C ALA A 69 -0.74 35.21 22.10
N ASP A 70 -0.29 36.01 21.15
CA ASP A 70 0.86 35.80 20.26
C ASP A 70 1.08 34.38 19.71
N LEU A 71 0.31 34.01 18.69
CA LEU A 71 0.68 32.95 17.74
C LEU A 71 0.89 33.57 16.36
N PHE A 72 1.96 34.36 16.23
CA PHE A 72 2.55 34.57 14.90
C PHE A 72 3.23 33.25 14.50
N PRO A 73 2.84 32.62 13.39
CA PRO A 73 3.60 31.49 12.88
C PRO A 73 5.01 31.99 12.53
N SER A 74 6.03 31.59 13.29
CA SER A 74 7.41 32.07 13.09
C SER A 74 8.04 31.63 11.77
N ARG A 75 7.31 30.88 10.93
CA ARG A 75 7.81 30.40 9.66
C ARG A 75 6.69 30.31 8.61
N ALA A 76 6.61 31.33 7.77
CA ALA A 76 5.87 31.25 6.51
C ALA A 76 6.50 30.17 5.62
N SER A 77 5.72 29.20 5.16
CA SER A 77 6.25 28.10 4.34
C SER A 77 6.70 28.62 2.97
N ARG A 78 7.90 28.24 2.53
CA ARG A 78 8.50 28.63 1.23
C ARG A 78 7.62 28.27 0.03
N ARG A 79 6.90 27.15 0.11
CA ARG A 79 5.94 26.71 -0.92
C ARG A 79 4.80 27.70 -1.15
N LEU A 80 4.38 28.42 -0.10
CA LEU A 80 3.33 29.43 -0.22
C LEU A 80 3.83 30.75 -0.84
N LYS A 81 5.16 30.93 -0.92
CA LYS A 81 5.83 32.07 -1.55
C LYS A 81 6.22 31.82 -3.02
N GLY A 82 5.95 30.62 -3.57
CA GLY A 82 6.31 30.29 -4.94
C GLY A 82 7.82 30.14 -5.19
N GLU A 83 8.63 30.04 -4.14
CA GLU A 83 10.05 29.71 -4.27
C GLU A 83 10.19 28.24 -4.67
N ALA A 84 10.75 27.98 -5.85
CA ALA A 84 11.18 26.65 -6.24
C ALA A 84 12.22 26.13 -5.24
N PRO A 85 12.21 24.84 -4.88
CA PRO A 85 13.21 24.30 -3.97
C PRO A 85 14.61 24.48 -4.57
N ASP A 86 15.48 25.20 -3.87
CA ASP A 86 16.92 25.18 -4.15
C ASP A 86 17.43 23.74 -3.96
N ASP A 87 18.29 23.35 -4.89
CA ASP A 87 18.88 22.02 -5.11
C ASP A 87 17.92 20.97 -5.72
N THR A 88 17.45 21.23 -6.94
CA THR A 88 17.49 20.15 -7.94
C THR A 88 18.96 19.93 -8.28
N VAL A 89 19.66 19.17 -7.43
CA VAL A 89 20.86 18.49 -7.91
C VAL A 89 20.39 17.64 -9.08
N ASP A 90 20.93 17.89 -10.26
CA ASP A 90 20.57 17.16 -11.46
C ASP A 90 20.77 15.68 -11.13
N LEU A 91 19.69 14.91 -11.04
CA LEU A 91 19.73 13.51 -10.58
C LEU A 91 20.57 12.63 -11.52
N GLU A 92 20.90 13.18 -12.69
CA GLU A 92 21.78 12.62 -13.70
C GLU A 92 23.27 12.73 -13.34
N GLU A 93 23.66 13.69 -12.48
CA GLU A 93 25.06 13.96 -12.11
C GLU A 93 25.50 13.20 -10.83
N LEU A 94 24.57 12.76 -9.98
CA LEU A 94 24.85 12.03 -8.72
C LEU A 94 24.73 10.51 -8.82
N LEU A 95 24.22 9.97 -9.92
CA LEU A 95 24.13 8.53 -10.16
C LEU A 95 25.20 8.13 -11.17
N ASP A 96 26.31 7.60 -10.65
CA ASP A 96 27.35 6.99 -11.46
C ASP A 96 26.70 5.98 -12.42
N ALA A 97 27.00 6.04 -13.72
CA ALA A 97 26.30 5.25 -14.75
C ALA A 97 26.33 3.73 -14.46
N ASN A 98 27.34 3.29 -13.71
CA ASN A 98 27.48 1.92 -13.20
C ASN A 98 26.42 1.52 -12.16
N ASP A 99 25.90 2.46 -11.37
CA ASP A 99 24.92 2.18 -10.32
C ASP A 99 23.49 2.10 -10.88
N LYS A 100 23.18 2.92 -11.91
CA LYS A 100 21.98 2.75 -12.76
C LYS A 100 22.00 1.38 -13.45
N LEU A 101 23.12 0.95 -14.04
CA LEU A 101 23.24 -0.36 -14.66
C LEU A 101 23.10 -1.50 -13.65
N ARG A 102 23.74 -1.43 -12.47
CA ARG A 102 23.63 -2.48 -11.43
C ARG A 102 22.21 -2.66 -10.88
N GLN A 103 21.44 -1.59 -10.73
CA GLN A 103 20.08 -1.67 -10.19
C GLN A 103 19.04 -2.07 -11.25
N VAL A 104 19.28 -1.75 -12.51
CA VAL A 104 18.28 -1.84 -13.58
C VAL A 104 18.51 -3.03 -14.52
N GLU A 105 19.76 -3.44 -14.80
CA GLU A 105 20.06 -4.54 -15.74
C GLU A 105 19.49 -5.90 -15.30
N PRO A 106 19.72 -6.38 -14.06
CA PRO A 106 19.22 -7.70 -13.65
C PRO A 106 17.69 -7.75 -13.65
N VAL A 107 17.07 -6.64 -13.22
CA VAL A 107 15.61 -6.48 -13.15
C VAL A 107 15.02 -6.33 -14.56
N ARG A 108 15.64 -5.57 -15.46
CA ARG A 108 15.20 -5.42 -16.85
C ARG A 108 15.36 -6.71 -17.65
N GLN A 109 16.47 -7.45 -17.50
CA GLN A 109 16.68 -8.73 -18.17
C GLN A 109 15.69 -9.78 -17.67
N TYR A 110 15.39 -9.80 -16.36
CA TYR A 110 14.34 -10.64 -15.79
C TYR A 110 12.94 -10.27 -16.33
N ILE A 111 12.59 -8.98 -16.36
CA ILE A 111 11.30 -8.50 -16.90
C ILE A 111 11.21 -8.74 -18.42
N ALA A 112 12.30 -8.56 -19.16
CA ALA A 112 12.34 -8.75 -20.61
C ALA A 112 12.23 -10.24 -20.99
N SER A 113 12.86 -11.14 -20.25
CA SER A 113 12.74 -12.60 -20.48
C SER A 113 11.35 -13.16 -20.13
N LYS A 114 10.58 -12.47 -19.27
CA LYS A 114 9.21 -12.85 -18.87
C LYS A 114 8.11 -12.06 -19.58
N LYS A 115 8.47 -11.08 -20.42
CA LYS A 115 7.52 -10.19 -21.12
C LYS A 115 6.59 -10.92 -22.10
N SER A 116 6.91 -12.13 -22.56
CA SER A 116 6.00 -12.90 -23.42
C SER A 116 4.87 -13.59 -22.65
N THR A 117 4.96 -13.70 -21.31
CA THR A 117 3.95 -14.42 -20.50
C THR A 117 2.98 -13.49 -19.77
N PHE A 118 3.29 -12.19 -19.63
CA PHE A 118 2.51 -11.24 -18.82
C PHE A 118 2.08 -9.97 -19.58
N ALA A 119 2.03 -10.01 -20.91
CA ALA A 119 1.67 -8.85 -21.75
C ALA A 119 0.18 -8.45 -21.71
N ASN A 120 -0.57 -8.87 -20.69
CA ASN A 120 -1.98 -8.54 -20.56
C ASN A 120 -2.24 -7.85 -19.21
N PRO A 121 -2.48 -6.52 -19.18
CA PRO A 121 -2.78 -5.79 -17.94
C PRO A 121 -4.12 -6.19 -17.31
N ASP A 122 -4.96 -6.95 -18.04
CA ASP A 122 -6.19 -7.59 -17.54
C ASP A 122 -6.00 -9.05 -17.11
N SER A 123 -4.80 -9.65 -17.27
CA SER A 123 -4.60 -11.00 -16.76
C SER A 123 -4.45 -10.95 -15.24
N THR A 124 -5.56 -11.24 -14.56
CA THR A 124 -5.58 -11.73 -13.16
C THR A 124 -4.97 -13.14 -13.08
N TYR A 125 -3.95 -13.42 -13.90
CA TYR A 125 -3.32 -14.72 -13.98
C TYR A 125 -2.40 -14.86 -12.78
N VAL A 126 -2.93 -15.54 -11.77
CA VAL A 126 -2.18 -15.99 -10.61
C VAL A 126 -1.93 -17.47 -10.85
N PRO A 127 -0.66 -17.91 -11.00
CA PRO A 127 -0.36 -19.32 -11.23
C PRO A 127 -0.86 -20.18 -10.07
N ASP A 128 -1.51 -21.31 -10.38
CA ASP A 128 -2.08 -22.22 -9.38
C ASP A 128 -1.01 -22.90 -8.50
N ALA A 129 0.24 -22.98 -8.99
CA ALA A 129 1.37 -23.54 -8.26
C ALA A 129 2.56 -22.60 -8.32
N LEU A 130 2.79 -21.85 -7.25
CA LEU A 130 3.97 -21.02 -7.05
C LEU A 130 4.81 -21.63 -5.94
N SER A 131 6.07 -21.91 -6.26
CA SER A 131 7.07 -22.35 -5.29
C SER A 131 8.04 -21.22 -5.00
N VAL A 132 8.39 -21.05 -3.73
CA VAL A 132 9.44 -20.12 -3.30
C VAL A 132 10.83 -20.73 -3.56
N PRO A 133 11.86 -19.93 -3.90
CA PRO A 133 11.83 -18.47 -4.00
C PRO A 133 11.30 -17.94 -5.34
N PHE A 134 10.62 -16.79 -5.31
CA PHE A 134 10.21 -16.07 -6.52
C PHE A 134 10.24 -14.55 -6.33
N THR A 135 10.37 -13.80 -7.42
CA THR A 135 10.42 -12.33 -7.41
C THR A 135 9.13 -11.74 -7.97
N LEU A 136 8.52 -10.84 -7.22
CA LEU A 136 7.35 -10.09 -7.63
C LEU A 136 7.76 -9.02 -8.65
N ALA A 137 7.38 -9.21 -9.91
CA ALA A 137 7.77 -8.33 -11.02
C ALA A 137 7.29 -6.88 -10.84
N SER A 138 6.14 -6.69 -10.18
CA SER A 138 5.52 -5.39 -9.91
C SER A 138 6.34 -4.49 -8.98
N ILE A 139 7.04 -5.08 -8.02
CA ILE A 139 7.66 -4.35 -6.89
C ILE A 139 9.13 -4.69 -6.66
N GLY A 140 9.66 -5.72 -7.34
CA GLY A 140 11.06 -6.16 -7.20
C GLY A 140 11.40 -6.80 -5.85
N THR A 141 10.39 -7.26 -5.10
CA THR A 141 10.58 -7.98 -3.83
C THR A 141 10.65 -9.48 -4.11
N THR A 142 11.70 -10.15 -3.63
CA THR A 142 11.87 -11.61 -3.72
C THR A 142 11.39 -12.26 -2.45
N ILE A 143 10.38 -13.13 -2.55
CA ILE A 143 9.89 -13.94 -1.42
C ILE A 143 10.70 -15.24 -1.39
N TRP A 144 11.24 -15.57 -0.23
CA TRP A 144 12.04 -16.77 0.03
C TRP A 144 11.27 -17.82 0.82
N ASP A 145 10.42 -17.36 1.73
CA ASP A 145 9.61 -18.21 2.57
C ASP A 145 8.28 -17.48 2.82
N ILE A 146 7.18 -18.21 2.69
CA ILE A 146 5.87 -17.66 3.01
C ILE A 146 5.56 -17.74 4.49
N GLY A 147 6.18 -18.64 5.25
CA GLY A 147 5.90 -18.86 6.67
C GLY A 147 4.62 -19.65 6.91
N GLU A 148 4.04 -19.49 8.11
CA GLU A 148 2.87 -20.22 8.60
C GLU A 148 1.83 -19.27 9.19
N LEU A 149 0.54 -19.59 9.04
CA LEU A 149 -0.54 -18.77 9.59
C LEU A 149 -0.79 -19.09 11.05
N LYS A 150 -0.89 -18.04 11.88
CA LYS A 150 -1.25 -18.21 13.28
C LYS A 150 -2.73 -18.59 13.41
N THR A 151 -2.99 -19.72 14.07
CA THR A 151 -4.32 -20.16 14.49
C THR A 151 -4.44 -20.11 16.02
N GLY A 152 -5.67 -20.23 16.54
CA GLY A 152 -5.95 -20.20 17.98
C GLY A 152 -6.00 -18.80 18.60
N ARG A 153 -5.69 -18.70 19.90
CA ARG A 153 -5.78 -17.46 20.69
C ARG A 153 -4.80 -16.39 20.19
N GLY A 154 -5.27 -15.17 20.02
CA GLY A 154 -4.47 -14.03 19.57
C GLY A 154 -4.24 -13.98 18.05
N ARG A 155 -4.83 -14.90 17.27
CA ARG A 155 -4.73 -14.91 15.80
C ARG A 155 -5.20 -13.60 15.19
N SER A 156 -6.19 -12.94 15.78
CA SER A 156 -6.76 -11.69 15.26
C SER A 156 -5.72 -10.56 15.10
N ARG A 157 -4.66 -10.58 15.90
CA ARG A 157 -3.54 -9.61 15.87
C ARG A 157 -2.56 -9.84 14.72
N TYR A 158 -2.55 -11.05 14.18
CA TYR A 158 -1.77 -11.42 12.99
C TYR A 158 -2.47 -11.04 11.70
N TRP A 159 -3.48 -10.16 11.75
CA TRP A 159 -4.16 -9.64 10.56
C TRP A 159 -3.84 -8.18 10.33
N SER A 160 -3.74 -7.82 9.04
CA SER A 160 -3.81 -6.43 8.62
C SER A 160 -5.08 -5.74 9.14
N GLY A 161 -4.94 -4.44 9.42
CA GLY A 161 -6.03 -3.65 9.99
C GLY A 161 -7.25 -3.57 9.07
N ARG A 162 -8.44 -3.34 9.65
CA ARG A 162 -9.71 -3.27 8.90
C ARG A 162 -9.74 -2.18 7.81
N GLY A 163 -8.89 -1.15 7.92
CA GLY A 163 -8.77 -0.07 6.94
C GLY A 163 -7.83 -0.35 5.76
N CYS A 164 -7.18 -1.51 5.73
CA CYS A 164 -6.32 -1.89 4.61
C CYS A 164 -7.17 -2.23 3.38
N ARG A 165 -6.71 -1.81 2.18
CA ARG A 165 -7.40 -2.09 0.90
C ARG A 165 -7.68 -3.57 0.69
N TYR A 166 -6.75 -4.41 1.16
CA TYR A 166 -6.86 -5.86 1.13
C TYR A 166 -6.54 -6.38 2.52
N ARG A 167 -7.51 -7.01 3.16
CA ARG A 167 -7.34 -7.62 4.47
C ARG A 167 -6.72 -9.01 4.29
N HIS A 168 -5.49 -9.16 4.77
CA HIS A 168 -4.70 -10.38 4.72
C HIS A 168 -4.07 -10.68 6.10
N PRO A 169 -3.73 -11.94 6.40
CA PRO A 169 -2.93 -12.30 7.55
C PRO A 169 -1.44 -12.06 7.30
N TYR A 170 -0.68 -12.01 8.39
CA TYR A 170 0.76 -11.88 8.45
C TYR A 170 1.35 -13.21 8.89
N PRO A 171 1.86 -14.03 7.95
CA PRO A 171 2.41 -15.34 8.30
C PRO A 171 3.70 -15.19 9.13
N VAL A 172 3.84 -16.01 10.16
CA VAL A 172 5.06 -16.12 10.99
C VAL A 172 6.11 -16.91 10.22
N GLY A 173 7.36 -16.46 10.22
CA GLY A 173 8.44 -17.07 9.45
C GLY A 173 8.55 -16.54 8.01
N PHE A 174 7.62 -15.68 7.58
CA PHE A 174 7.70 -15.00 6.29
C PHE A 174 9.07 -14.35 6.10
N LYS A 175 9.70 -14.59 4.95
CA LYS A 175 11.02 -14.07 4.61
C LYS A 175 11.05 -13.55 3.18
N ALA A 176 11.46 -12.31 3.03
CA ALA A 176 11.63 -11.69 1.72
C ALA A 176 12.89 -10.81 1.67
N THR A 177 13.36 -10.51 0.46
CA THR A 177 14.47 -9.57 0.24
C THR A 177 14.12 -8.53 -0.80
N LYS A 178 14.61 -7.31 -0.63
CA LYS A 178 14.42 -6.23 -1.59
C LYS A 178 15.65 -5.34 -1.67
N ALA A 179 16.06 -5.02 -2.89
CA ALA A 179 17.05 -3.96 -3.13
C ALA A 179 16.37 -2.59 -3.05
N HIS A 180 16.88 -1.70 -2.21
CA HIS A 180 16.41 -0.32 -2.09
C HIS A 180 17.54 0.58 -1.59
N PHE A 181 17.57 1.86 -2.00
CA PHE A 181 18.61 2.80 -1.53
C PHE A 181 20.05 2.27 -1.61
N GLY A 182 20.39 1.53 -2.66
CA GLY A 182 21.72 0.92 -2.85
C GLY A 182 22.05 -0.24 -1.89
N ASN A 183 21.10 -0.66 -1.04
CA ASN A 183 21.27 -1.74 -0.07
C ASN A 183 20.31 -2.90 -0.38
N MET A 184 20.71 -4.11 -0.02
CA MET A 184 19.81 -5.25 0.02
C MET A 184 19.25 -5.37 1.44
N TYR A 185 17.94 -5.42 1.57
CA TYR A 185 17.27 -5.61 2.84
C TYR A 185 16.65 -6.99 2.92
N THR A 186 16.81 -7.66 4.06
CA THR A 186 16.05 -8.86 4.42
C THR A 186 14.93 -8.48 5.36
N MET A 187 13.71 -8.86 5.00
CA MET A 187 12.49 -8.64 5.78
C MET A 187 12.07 -9.97 6.38
N ARG A 188 11.67 -9.96 7.65
CA ARG A 188 11.09 -11.14 8.31
C ARG A 188 9.88 -10.79 9.16
N ILE A 189 9.05 -11.80 9.40
CA ILE A 189 8.00 -11.75 10.40
C ILE A 189 8.29 -12.83 11.43
N GLU A 190 8.47 -12.40 12.67
CA GLU A 190 8.71 -13.24 13.84
C GLU A 190 7.43 -13.33 14.66
N GLU A 191 7.26 -14.42 15.39
CA GLU A 191 6.20 -14.54 16.38
C GLU A 191 6.47 -13.58 17.55
N GLY A 192 5.41 -12.97 18.08
CA GLY A 192 5.48 -12.20 19.32
C GLY A 192 5.90 -13.08 20.51
N ALA A 193 6.50 -12.48 21.53
CA ALA A 193 6.93 -13.21 22.73
C ALA A 193 5.74 -13.83 23.48
N ASN A 194 4.61 -13.12 23.50
CA ASN A 194 3.33 -13.60 24.01
C ASN A 194 2.29 -13.70 22.87
N PRO A 195 1.28 -14.58 23.00
CA PRO A 195 0.19 -14.67 22.03
C PRO A 195 -0.55 -13.34 21.78
N GLU A 196 -0.52 -12.43 22.76
CA GLU A 196 -1.17 -11.13 22.72
C GLU A 196 -0.34 -10.03 22.05
N ASP A 197 0.97 -10.25 21.82
CA ASP A 197 1.85 -9.20 21.28
C ASP A 197 1.68 -9.03 19.75
N GLY A 198 1.18 -10.08 19.08
CA GLY A 198 1.06 -10.11 17.62
C GLY A 198 2.41 -10.26 16.91
N PRO A 199 2.45 -10.07 15.57
CA PRO A 199 3.66 -10.28 14.77
C PRO A 199 4.71 -9.19 15.00
N ILE A 200 5.99 -9.60 15.04
CA ILE A 200 7.14 -8.72 15.05
C ILE A 200 7.75 -8.65 13.65
N PHE A 201 7.69 -7.48 13.03
CA PHE A 201 8.27 -7.22 11.73
C PHE A 201 9.72 -6.80 11.90
N THR A 202 10.63 -7.39 11.12
CA THR A 202 12.04 -7.02 11.15
C THR A 202 12.57 -6.67 9.77
N VAL A 203 13.42 -5.66 9.70
CA VAL A 203 14.15 -5.25 8.50
C VAL A 203 15.64 -5.25 8.84
N GLN A 204 16.40 -6.11 8.19
CA GLN A 204 17.86 -6.17 8.31
C GLN A 204 18.50 -5.60 7.06
N VAL A 205 19.51 -4.75 7.21
CA VAL A 205 20.37 -4.36 6.09
C VAL A 205 21.40 -5.47 5.91
N ASN A 206 21.38 -6.15 4.77
CA ASN A 206 22.31 -7.24 4.49
C ASN A 206 23.75 -6.72 4.58
N GLN A 207 24.66 -7.60 5.00
CA GLN A 207 26.08 -7.28 5.25
C GLN A 207 26.31 -6.33 6.43
N THR A 208 25.29 -6.03 7.22
CA THR A 208 25.42 -5.32 8.50
C THR A 208 24.65 -6.04 9.60
N ASP A 209 25.04 -5.77 10.86
CA ASP A 209 24.31 -6.24 12.04
C ASP A 209 23.13 -5.31 12.41
N THR A 210 22.78 -4.35 11.55
CA THR A 210 21.66 -3.45 11.83
C THR A 210 20.34 -4.14 11.51
N ILE A 211 19.55 -4.38 12.56
CA ILE A 211 18.18 -4.90 12.48
C ILE A 211 17.24 -3.87 13.09
N PHE A 212 16.20 -3.51 12.35
CA PHE A 212 15.08 -2.69 12.82
C PHE A 212 13.90 -3.58 13.13
N LYS A 213 13.17 -3.32 14.23
CA LYS A 213 12.02 -4.12 14.64
C LYS A 213 10.78 -3.24 14.87
N GLY A 214 9.59 -3.80 14.71
CA GLY A 214 8.35 -3.14 15.12
C GLY A 214 7.11 -3.99 14.93
N TYR A 215 6.00 -3.58 15.54
CA TYR A 215 4.72 -4.32 15.54
C TYR A 215 3.86 -4.10 14.27
N THR A 216 4.34 -3.30 13.33
CA THR A 216 3.68 -3.06 12.05
C THR A 216 4.72 -3.11 10.93
N PRO A 217 4.35 -3.50 9.70
CA PRO A 217 5.31 -3.58 8.59
C PRO A 217 5.97 -2.22 8.27
N THR A 218 5.28 -1.12 8.58
CA THR A 218 5.78 0.24 8.34
C THR A 218 6.80 0.69 9.38
N ALA A 219 6.73 0.22 10.62
CA ALA A 219 7.60 0.67 11.70
C ALA A 219 9.11 0.40 11.43
N PRO A 220 9.57 -0.85 11.23
CA PRO A 220 10.99 -1.12 11.02
C PRO A 220 11.50 -0.52 9.71
N TRP A 221 10.63 -0.45 8.68
CA TRP A 221 10.99 0.17 7.41
C TRP A 221 11.15 1.69 7.53
N THR A 222 10.32 2.35 8.34
CA THR A 222 10.46 3.79 8.60
C THR A 222 11.78 4.10 9.31
N GLU A 223 12.19 3.27 10.26
CA GLU A 223 13.48 3.42 10.93
C GLU A 223 14.66 3.19 9.97
N ALA A 224 14.58 2.16 9.12
CA ALA A 224 15.55 1.92 8.07
C ALA A 224 15.67 3.12 7.11
N CYS A 225 14.53 3.72 6.73
CA CYS A 225 14.50 4.92 5.89
C CYS A 225 15.12 6.14 6.57
N LYS A 226 14.90 6.31 7.88
CA LYS A 226 15.49 7.43 8.65
C LYS A 226 17.00 7.30 8.78
N LYS A 227 17.53 6.07 8.89
CA LYS A 227 18.97 5.80 8.96
C LYS A 227 19.64 5.93 7.59
N SER A 228 18.90 5.70 6.51
CA SER A 228 19.40 5.87 5.14
C SER A 228 19.60 7.34 4.81
N ARG A 229 20.72 7.65 4.15
CA ARG A 229 21.02 9.00 3.61
C ARG A 229 20.36 9.25 2.25
N SER A 230 19.71 8.24 1.67
CA SER A 230 19.09 8.35 0.35
C SER A 230 17.88 9.27 0.35
N GLN A 231 17.81 10.16 -0.64
CA GLN A 231 16.67 11.06 -0.90
C GLN A 231 15.58 10.40 -1.76
N GLY A 232 15.71 9.11 -2.07
CA GLY A 232 14.76 8.42 -2.95
C GLY A 232 13.35 8.30 -2.36
N THR A 233 12.39 8.04 -3.24
CA THR A 233 10.98 7.84 -2.90
C THR A 233 10.82 6.72 -1.86
N ARG A 234 10.19 7.05 -0.73
CA ARG A 234 9.89 6.08 0.33
C ARG A 234 8.61 5.33 -0.03
N VAL A 235 8.70 4.00 -0.07
CA VAL A 235 7.54 3.12 -0.24
C VAL A 235 6.89 2.79 1.12
N SER A 236 5.61 2.40 1.11
CA SER A 236 4.94 1.96 2.34
C SER A 236 5.48 0.62 2.82
N GLY A 237 5.37 0.33 4.12
CA GLY A 237 5.80 -0.95 4.71
C GLY A 237 5.16 -2.18 4.02
N PRO A 238 3.83 -2.24 3.87
CA PRO A 238 3.19 -3.36 3.17
C PRO A 238 3.69 -3.54 1.73
N LEU A 239 3.97 -2.45 1.02
CA LEU A 239 4.52 -2.49 -0.34
C LEU A 239 5.98 -2.96 -0.35
N PHE A 240 6.75 -2.63 0.69
CA PHE A 240 8.12 -3.06 0.87
C PHE A 240 8.19 -4.58 1.07
N TYR A 241 7.36 -5.12 1.97
CA TYR A 241 7.27 -6.56 2.28
C TYR A 241 6.62 -7.38 1.16
N GLY A 242 5.86 -6.75 0.26
CA GLY A 242 5.19 -7.42 -0.85
C GLY A 242 3.75 -7.84 -0.60
N PHE A 243 3.19 -7.45 0.55
CA PHE A 243 1.77 -7.62 0.87
C PHE A 243 0.84 -6.65 0.12
N SER A 244 1.35 -5.85 -0.82
CA SER A 244 0.51 -5.06 -1.73
C SER A 244 0.33 -5.74 -3.09
N ASP A 245 1.00 -6.88 -3.32
CA ASP A 245 0.89 -7.63 -4.57
C ASP A 245 -0.17 -8.74 -4.46
N LEU A 246 -0.96 -8.90 -5.51
CA LEU A 246 -2.03 -9.90 -5.58
C LEU A 246 -1.50 -11.33 -5.54
N ILE A 247 -0.30 -11.58 -6.10
CA ILE A 247 0.33 -12.90 -6.07
C ILE A 247 0.60 -13.29 -4.62
N THR A 248 1.21 -12.41 -3.83
CA THR A 248 1.45 -12.65 -2.40
C THR A 248 0.15 -12.91 -1.65
N MET A 249 -0.89 -12.10 -1.90
CA MET A 249 -2.19 -12.28 -1.25
C MET A 249 -2.81 -13.62 -1.58
N ARG A 250 -2.83 -14.02 -2.85
CA ARG A 250 -3.37 -15.31 -3.28
C ARG A 250 -2.57 -16.48 -2.74
N LEU A 251 -1.24 -16.34 -2.67
CA LEU A 251 -0.37 -17.35 -2.08
C LEU A 251 -0.75 -17.58 -0.61
N ILE A 252 -1.00 -16.49 0.13
CA ILE A 252 -1.43 -16.54 1.53
C ILE A 252 -2.85 -17.10 1.69
N GLU A 253 -3.79 -16.71 0.81
CA GLU A 253 -5.16 -17.23 0.79
C GLU A 253 -5.22 -18.75 0.55
N ASN A 254 -4.26 -19.28 -0.19
CA ASN A 254 -4.15 -20.71 -0.51
C ASN A 254 -3.34 -21.51 0.53
N MET A 255 -2.83 -20.87 1.60
CA MET A 255 -2.14 -21.59 2.67
C MET A 255 -3.10 -22.45 3.47
N ASP A 256 -2.55 -23.53 4.02
CA ASP A 256 -3.23 -24.33 5.03
C ASP A 256 -3.64 -23.44 6.22
N ASN A 257 -4.76 -23.79 6.84
CA ASN A 257 -5.32 -23.08 7.99
C ASN A 257 -5.76 -21.63 7.74
N TYR A 258 -5.80 -21.14 6.49
CA TYR A 258 -6.31 -19.79 6.19
C TYR A 258 -7.73 -19.56 6.71
N LYS A 259 -8.60 -20.56 6.56
CA LYS A 259 -9.98 -20.50 7.07
C LYS A 259 -10.02 -20.41 8.59
N GLU A 260 -9.20 -21.18 9.28
CA GLU A 260 -9.09 -21.16 10.73
C GLU A 260 -8.51 -19.84 11.23
N ALA A 261 -7.51 -19.29 10.54
CA ALA A 261 -6.96 -17.98 10.86
C ALA A 261 -7.99 -16.85 10.69
N PHE A 262 -8.93 -17.00 9.74
CA PHE A 262 -9.96 -16.01 9.43
C PHE A 262 -11.18 -16.08 10.36
N SER A 263 -11.47 -17.25 10.92
CA SER A 263 -12.62 -17.46 11.82
C SER A 263 -12.60 -16.49 13.01
N PRO A 264 -13.77 -15.99 13.45
CA PRO A 264 -13.86 -15.15 14.65
C PRO A 264 -13.28 -15.90 15.85
N GLU A 265 -12.51 -15.22 16.71
CA GLU A 265 -12.03 -15.80 17.97
C GLU A 265 -13.24 -16.10 18.86
N GLU A 266 -13.31 -17.33 19.40
CA GLU A 266 -14.35 -17.66 20.37
C GLU A 266 -14.09 -16.86 21.65
N PRO A 267 -15.12 -16.23 22.23
CA PRO A 267 -14.97 -15.51 23.48
C PRO A 267 -14.54 -16.48 24.58
N GLU A 268 -13.63 -16.04 25.44
CA GLU A 268 -13.23 -16.79 26.63
C GLU A 268 -14.48 -17.04 27.47
N GLU A 269 -14.83 -18.30 27.70
CA GLU A 269 -15.76 -18.65 28.77
C GLU A 269 -15.07 -18.22 30.07
N GLU A 270 -15.53 -17.11 30.65
CA GLU A 270 -15.11 -16.69 31.98
C GLU A 270 -15.49 -17.83 32.94
N GLU A 271 -14.51 -18.62 33.38
CA GLU A 271 -14.68 -19.52 34.51
C GLU A 271 -15.07 -18.67 35.72
N GLU A 272 -16.36 -18.66 36.07
CA GLU A 272 -16.84 -18.21 37.38
C GLU A 272 -16.18 -19.09 38.45
N GLU A 273 -15.00 -18.69 38.91
CA GLU A 273 -14.40 -19.24 40.13
C GLU A 273 -15.34 -18.94 41.30
N GLY A 274 -15.93 -20.02 41.81
CA GLY A 274 -16.88 -20.02 42.90
C GLY A 274 -16.32 -19.32 44.14
N LYS A 275 -17.05 -18.29 44.59
CA LYS A 275 -17.06 -17.90 46.00
C LYS A 275 -17.71 -19.01 46.82
N THR A 276 -16.92 -20.00 47.20
CA THR A 276 -17.13 -20.72 48.45
C THR A 276 -16.27 -20.06 49.52
N GLU A 277 -16.87 -19.19 50.33
CA GLU A 277 -16.39 -18.94 51.68
C GLU A 277 -17.53 -19.24 52.65
N ALA A 278 -17.19 -20.12 53.60
CA ALA A 278 -17.99 -20.59 54.72
C ALA A 278 -17.93 -19.60 55.89
#